data_AF-J8ZS21-F1
#
_entry.id   AF-J8ZS21-F1
#
_cell.length_a   1.000
_cell.length_b   1.000
_cell.length_c   1.000
_cell.angle_alpha   90.00
_cell.angle_beta   90.00
_cell.angle_gamma   90.00
#
_symmetry.space_group_name_H-M   'P 1'
#
loop_
_entity.id
_entity.type
_entity.pdbx_description
1 polymer ?
#
loop_
_entity_poly.entity_id
_entity_poly.type
_entity_poly.pdbx_seq_one_letter_code
_entity_poly.pdbx_strand_id
1 'polypeptide(L)'
;MGSMCIYFALEMNIQSIDQQDSKHKNFNLIKRHIHEIKDYQLKNDKLTDIDYRNMRLKHSHQSSVYYFYEQKFKQAVETQNPDACHGYVHVKQCKFLIKKISITGSILTTMPFDIFNYLCDKIEIQRKEPISLFYNSLLFTPIPFIFIPDCDLSFFREFMMKIHEENYKERNGVFFYEDNQISLIICEPFTMVSLDLDYMIKGITFDENINCFLCGFIYKQN
;
A
#
# COMPACT_ATOMS: atom_id res chain seq x y z
N MET A 1 -35.45 10.05 9.00
CA MET A 1 -35.28 9.99 10.47
C MET A 1 -34.46 8.78 10.96
N GLY A 2 -34.07 7.80 10.13
CA GLY A 2 -33.28 6.62 10.57
C GLY A 2 -31.75 6.75 10.53
N SER A 3 -31.19 7.90 10.13
CA SER A 3 -29.74 8.08 9.92
C SER A 3 -28.97 8.61 11.14
N MET A 4 -29.66 9.16 12.15
CA MET A 4 -29.04 9.75 13.34
C MET A 4 -28.75 8.70 14.43
N CYS A 5 -29.54 7.60 14.47
CA CYS A 5 -29.41 6.54 15.48
C CYS A 5 -28.17 5.64 15.28
N ILE A 6 -27.68 5.47 14.04
CA ILE A 6 -26.49 4.66 13.77
C ILE A 6 -25.21 5.41 14.21
N TYR A 7 -25.19 6.75 14.09
CA TYR A 7 -24.07 7.57 14.53
C TYR A 7 -23.99 7.70 16.06
N PHE A 8 -25.12 7.81 16.76
CA PHE A 8 -25.11 7.77 18.24
C PHE A 8 -24.62 6.42 18.79
N ALA A 9 -24.95 5.30 18.13
CA ALA A 9 -24.42 3.99 18.50
C ALA A 9 -22.91 3.83 18.23
N LEU A 10 -22.37 4.54 17.23
CA LEU A 10 -20.93 4.61 16.95
C LEU A 10 -20.20 5.55 17.92
N GLU A 11 -20.74 6.74 18.22
CA GLU A 11 -20.16 7.67 19.21
C GLU A 11 -20.18 7.12 20.64
N MET A 12 -21.26 6.43 21.04
CA MET A 12 -21.32 5.79 22.37
C MET A 12 -20.39 4.58 22.49
N ASN A 13 -20.11 3.87 21.39
CA ASN A 13 -19.04 2.87 21.37
C ASN A 13 -17.65 3.51 21.38
N ILE A 14 -17.46 4.70 20.78
CA ILE A 14 -16.16 5.40 20.77
C ILE A 14 -15.72 5.79 22.20
N GLN A 15 -16.65 6.20 23.08
CA GLN A 15 -16.32 6.54 24.47
C GLN A 15 -16.00 5.33 25.37
N SER A 16 -16.57 4.15 25.09
CA SER A 16 -16.25 2.91 25.82
C SER A 16 -14.99 2.22 25.27
N ILE A 17 -14.64 2.46 24.01
CA ILE A 17 -13.46 1.91 23.33
C ILE A 17 -12.14 2.57 23.80
N ASP A 18 -12.15 3.84 24.19
CA ASP A 18 -10.95 4.54 24.68
C ASP A 18 -10.40 3.94 26.00
N GLN A 19 -11.16 3.08 26.69
CA GLN A 19 -10.74 2.47 27.95
C GLN A 19 -10.44 0.96 27.89
N GLN A 20 -10.63 0.26 26.77
CA GLN A 20 -10.46 -1.22 26.78
C GLN A 20 -9.65 -1.91 25.67
N ASP A 21 -9.39 -1.37 24.47
CA ASP A 21 -8.95 -2.27 23.38
C ASP A 21 -7.64 -1.94 22.66
N SER A 22 -6.57 -2.56 23.15
CA SER A 22 -5.29 -2.78 22.46
C SER A 22 -5.34 -3.91 21.40
N LYS A 23 -6.54 -4.41 21.04
CA LYS A 23 -6.68 -5.64 20.23
C LYS A 23 -7.34 -5.51 18.85
N HIS A 24 -7.88 -4.36 18.44
CA HIS A 24 -8.54 -4.26 17.13
C HIS A 24 -7.74 -3.44 16.11
N LYS A 25 -7.06 -4.13 15.18
CA LYS A 25 -6.32 -3.52 14.07
C LYS A 25 -7.18 -2.74 13.05
N ASN A 26 -8.51 -2.80 13.14
CA ASN A 26 -9.45 -2.05 12.29
C ASN A 26 -9.54 -0.54 12.60
N PHE A 27 -8.84 -0.05 13.62
CA PHE A 27 -9.02 1.33 14.11
C PHE A 27 -8.46 2.42 13.19
N ASN A 28 -7.45 2.14 12.37
CA ASN A 28 -6.75 3.23 11.67
C ASN A 28 -7.42 3.65 10.34
N LEU A 29 -7.99 2.72 9.57
CA LEU A 29 -8.78 3.04 8.37
C LEU A 29 -10.02 3.88 8.73
N ILE A 30 -10.69 3.53 9.83
CA ILE A 30 -11.84 4.25 10.36
C ILE A 30 -11.42 5.65 10.85
N LYS A 31 -10.32 5.76 11.63
CA LYS A 31 -9.77 7.05 12.05
C LYS A 31 -9.43 7.96 10.86
N ARG A 32 -8.90 7.40 9.77
CA ARG A 32 -8.62 8.14 8.53
C ARG A 32 -9.89 8.64 7.85
N HIS A 33 -10.90 7.79 7.67
CA HIS A 33 -12.19 8.18 7.08
C HIS A 33 -12.84 9.33 7.88
N ILE A 34 -12.72 9.28 9.22
CA ILE A 34 -13.18 10.35 10.11
C ILE A 34 -12.38 11.65 9.89
N HIS A 35 -11.06 11.57 9.75
CA HIS A 35 -10.23 12.75 9.51
C HIS A 35 -10.55 13.41 8.15
N GLU A 36 -10.74 12.59 7.10
CA GLU A 36 -11.11 13.09 5.77
C GLU A 36 -12.46 13.83 5.78
N ILE A 37 -13.44 13.32 6.52
CA ILE A 37 -14.72 14.02 6.72
C ILE A 37 -14.50 15.37 7.40
N LYS A 38 -13.69 15.40 8.47
CA LYS A 38 -13.40 16.64 9.24
C LYS A 38 -12.66 17.67 8.38
N ASP A 39 -11.64 17.25 7.64
CA ASP A 39 -10.87 18.13 6.75
C ASP A 39 -11.73 18.72 5.64
N TYR A 40 -12.67 17.93 5.10
CA TYR A 40 -13.60 18.41 4.08
C TYR A 40 -14.60 19.44 4.64
N GLN A 41 -15.10 19.22 5.86
CA GLN A 41 -15.94 20.18 6.59
C GLN A 41 -15.21 21.48 6.92
N LEU A 42 -13.91 21.41 7.19
CA LEU A 42 -13.08 22.60 7.47
C LEU A 42 -12.80 23.41 6.20
N LYS A 43 -12.76 22.76 5.02
CA LYS A 43 -12.47 23.42 3.73
C LYS A 43 -13.71 23.90 3.00
N ASN A 44 -14.86 23.27 3.23
CA ASN A 44 -16.12 23.62 2.59
C ASN A 44 -17.16 23.92 3.68
N ASP A 45 -17.69 25.15 3.69
CA ASP A 45 -18.67 25.64 4.69
C ASP A 45 -19.85 24.68 4.93
N LYS A 46 -20.22 23.86 3.92
CA LYS A 46 -21.14 22.73 4.05
C LYS A 46 -20.73 21.55 3.15
N LEU A 47 -20.77 20.35 3.73
CA LEU A 47 -20.84 19.09 2.97
C LEU A 47 -22.23 18.98 2.32
N THR A 48 -22.27 18.77 1.01
CA THR A 48 -23.53 18.41 0.33
C THR A 48 -23.82 16.92 0.49
N ASP A 49 -25.08 16.52 0.31
CA ASP A 49 -25.46 15.10 0.28
C ASP A 49 -24.72 14.33 -0.83
N ILE A 50 -24.37 15.01 -1.93
CA ILE A 50 -23.61 14.44 -3.05
C ILE A 50 -22.16 14.17 -2.63
N ASP A 51 -21.51 15.11 -1.94
CA ASP A 51 -20.16 14.92 -1.40
C ASP A 51 -20.11 13.76 -0.42
N TYR A 52 -21.10 13.70 0.49
CA TYR A 52 -21.20 12.64 1.47
C TYR A 52 -21.41 11.28 0.80
N ARG A 53 -22.25 11.21 -0.23
CA ARG A 53 -22.46 9.99 -1.04
C ARG A 53 -21.16 9.55 -1.71
N ASN A 54 -20.40 10.47 -2.31
CA ASN A 54 -19.15 10.17 -3.00
C ASN A 54 -18.08 9.66 -2.02
N MET A 55 -17.92 10.33 -0.88
CA MET A 55 -17.01 9.89 0.19
C MET A 55 -17.38 8.51 0.72
N ARG A 56 -18.66 8.25 0.95
CA ARG A 56 -19.13 6.94 1.43
C ARG A 56 -18.82 5.82 0.44
N LEU A 57 -19.01 6.05 -0.86
CA LEU A 57 -18.66 5.08 -1.89
C LEU A 57 -17.15 4.80 -1.89
N LYS A 58 -16.33 5.84 -1.82
CA LYS A 58 -14.86 5.71 -1.70
C LYS A 58 -14.46 4.91 -0.46
N HIS A 59 -14.98 5.27 0.71
CA HIS A 59 -14.67 4.62 1.98
C HIS A 59 -15.09 3.14 1.99
N SER A 60 -16.29 2.85 1.49
CA SER A 60 -16.78 1.47 1.36
C SER A 60 -15.87 0.64 0.47
N HIS A 61 -15.47 1.16 -0.68
CA HIS A 61 -14.58 0.46 -1.60
C HIS A 61 -13.21 0.18 -0.96
N GLN A 62 -12.60 1.20 -0.34
CA GLN A 62 -11.31 1.05 0.35
C GLN A 62 -11.36 -0.03 1.44
N SER A 63 -12.42 -0.06 2.24
CA SER A 63 -12.61 -1.09 3.27
C SER A 63 -12.78 -2.49 2.69
N SER A 64 -13.53 -2.63 1.59
CA SER A 64 -13.69 -3.92 0.90
C SER A 64 -12.37 -4.42 0.31
N VAL A 65 -11.60 -3.55 -0.32
CA VAL A 65 -10.27 -3.86 -0.87
C VAL A 65 -9.31 -4.26 0.23
N TYR A 66 -9.27 -3.51 1.33
CA TYR A 66 -8.46 -3.84 2.51
C TYR A 66 -8.80 -5.23 3.05
N TYR A 67 -10.09 -5.50 3.27
CA TYR A 67 -10.54 -6.79 3.78
C TYR A 67 -10.20 -7.93 2.82
N PHE A 68 -10.37 -7.72 1.51
CA PHE A 68 -10.00 -8.70 0.50
C PHE A 68 -8.51 -9.06 0.58
N TYR A 69 -7.61 -8.08 0.67
CA TYR A 69 -6.17 -8.36 0.80
C TYR A 69 -5.81 -9.02 2.11
N GLU A 70 -6.40 -8.57 3.23
CA GLU A 70 -6.15 -9.20 4.52
C GLU A 70 -6.52 -10.68 4.50
N GLN A 71 -7.67 -11.03 3.90
CA GLN A 71 -8.11 -12.42 3.76
C GLN A 71 -7.22 -13.22 2.80
N LYS A 72 -6.89 -12.66 1.63
CA LYS A 72 -6.01 -13.32 0.65
C LYS A 72 -4.62 -13.57 1.20
N PHE A 73 -4.08 -12.62 1.98
CA PHE A 73 -2.79 -12.75 2.63
C PHE A 73 -2.81 -13.82 3.73
N LYS A 74 -3.82 -13.82 4.61
CA LYS A 74 -4.00 -14.89 5.61
C LYS A 74 -4.04 -16.26 4.96
N GLN A 75 -4.83 -16.40 3.89
CA GLN A 75 -4.91 -17.64 3.13
C GLN A 75 -3.56 -18.04 2.54
N ALA A 76 -2.83 -17.11 1.89
CA ALA A 76 -1.54 -17.39 1.28
C ALA A 76 -0.47 -17.82 2.31
N VAL A 77 -0.47 -17.23 3.50
CA VAL A 77 0.43 -17.61 4.61
C VAL A 77 0.05 -18.95 5.23
N GLU A 78 -1.25 -19.25 5.33
CA GLU A 78 -1.77 -20.49 5.93
C GLU A 78 -1.64 -21.70 5.00
N THR A 79 -1.76 -21.52 3.68
CA THR A 79 -1.42 -22.56 2.70
C THR A 79 0.09 -22.72 2.65
N GLN A 80 0.61 -23.80 3.24
CA GLN A 80 2.02 -24.20 3.22
C GLN A 80 2.51 -24.53 1.80
N ASN A 81 2.64 -23.53 0.93
CA ASN A 81 3.36 -23.68 -0.32
C ASN A 81 4.87 -23.64 0.00
N PRO A 82 5.62 -24.74 -0.21
CA PRO A 82 7.04 -24.80 0.11
C PRO A 82 7.89 -23.81 -0.70
N ASP A 83 7.37 -23.33 -1.83
CA ASP A 83 8.05 -22.34 -2.69
C ASP A 83 7.63 -20.90 -2.38
N ALA A 84 6.76 -20.68 -1.39
CA ALA A 84 6.31 -19.35 -0.99
C ALA A 84 7.16 -18.78 0.16
N CYS A 85 7.74 -17.60 -0.06
CA CYS A 85 8.40 -16.78 0.95
C CYS A 85 7.34 -15.92 1.67
N HIS A 86 6.97 -16.28 2.90
CA HIS A 86 5.96 -15.55 3.69
C HIS A 86 4.63 -15.34 2.95
N GLY A 87 4.17 -16.35 2.19
CA GLY A 87 2.97 -16.27 1.36
C GLY A 87 3.15 -15.57 0.01
N TYR A 88 4.37 -15.15 -0.34
CA TYR A 88 4.72 -14.61 -1.66
C TYR A 88 5.45 -15.63 -2.53
N VAL A 89 5.01 -15.79 -3.76
CA VAL A 89 5.63 -16.66 -4.77
C VAL A 89 6.43 -15.80 -5.73
N HIS A 90 7.61 -16.28 -6.11
CA HIS A 90 8.44 -15.65 -7.13
C HIS A 90 7.69 -15.59 -8.47
N VAL A 91 7.71 -14.42 -9.11
CA VAL A 91 7.13 -14.22 -10.43
C VAL A 91 8.23 -14.08 -11.48
N LYS A 92 9.12 -13.12 -11.28
CA LYS A 92 10.09 -12.71 -12.30
C LYS A 92 11.23 -11.90 -11.69
N GLN A 93 12.40 -11.98 -12.29
CA GLN A 93 13.52 -11.09 -11.99
C GLN A 93 13.40 -9.80 -12.81
N CYS A 94 13.57 -8.65 -12.16
CA CYS A 94 13.46 -7.33 -12.79
C CYS A 94 14.59 -6.41 -12.34
N LYS A 95 14.84 -5.39 -13.15
CA LYS A 95 15.84 -4.36 -12.88
C LYS A 95 15.13 -3.03 -12.60
N PHE A 96 15.31 -2.49 -11.40
CA PHE A 96 14.84 -1.16 -11.05
C PHE A 96 15.94 -0.16 -11.38
N LEU A 97 15.59 0.91 -12.08
CA LEU A 97 16.52 1.94 -12.53
C LEU A 97 16.12 3.30 -11.98
N ILE A 98 17.14 4.04 -11.55
CA ILE A 98 17.06 5.48 -11.35
C ILE A 98 18.32 6.13 -11.91
N LYS A 99 18.16 6.99 -12.91
CA LYS A 99 19.29 7.54 -13.69
C LYS A 99 20.22 6.43 -14.21
N LYS A 100 21.48 6.43 -13.74
CA LYS A 100 22.54 5.47 -14.11
C LYS A 100 22.72 4.34 -13.10
N ILE A 101 22.00 4.37 -11.99
CA ILE A 101 22.09 3.36 -10.92
C ILE A 101 20.94 2.39 -11.11
N SER A 102 21.23 1.12 -10.89
CA SER A 102 20.24 0.09 -11.05
C SER A 102 20.46 -1.05 -10.09
N ILE A 103 19.36 -1.54 -9.53
CA ILE A 103 19.34 -2.75 -8.72
C ILE A 103 18.56 -3.84 -9.47
N THR A 104 19.10 -5.04 -9.50
CA THR A 104 18.38 -6.22 -9.98
C THR A 104 17.80 -6.94 -8.78
N GLY A 105 16.66 -7.61 -8.95
CA GLY A 105 16.05 -8.38 -7.88
C GLY A 105 14.86 -9.19 -8.36
N SER A 106 14.34 -9.98 -7.43
CA SER A 106 13.16 -10.81 -7.63
C SER A 106 11.90 -10.05 -7.27
N ILE A 107 10.88 -10.12 -8.13
CA ILE A 107 9.52 -9.68 -7.81
C ILE A 107 8.72 -10.91 -7.36
N LEU A 108 8.11 -10.79 -6.19
CA LEU A 108 7.25 -11.79 -5.59
C LEU A 108 5.85 -11.22 -5.38
N THR A 109 4.83 -12.06 -5.42
CA THR A 109 3.42 -11.68 -5.23
C THR A 109 2.66 -12.75 -4.46
N THR A 110 1.53 -12.39 -3.86
CA THR A 110 0.71 -13.37 -3.11
C THR A 110 -0.06 -14.32 -4.01
N MET A 111 -0.25 -13.99 -5.29
CA MET A 111 -0.89 -14.86 -6.28
C MET A 111 -0.32 -14.60 -7.68
N PRO A 112 -0.05 -15.63 -8.50
CA PRO A 112 0.38 -15.40 -9.87
C PRO A 112 -0.76 -14.71 -10.65
N PHE A 113 -0.46 -13.55 -11.22
CA PHE A 113 -1.37 -12.79 -12.07
C PHE A 113 -0.78 -12.64 -13.47
N ASP A 114 -1.60 -12.77 -14.51
CA ASP A 114 -1.17 -12.58 -15.89
C ASP A 114 -0.60 -11.18 -16.16
N ILE A 115 -0.93 -10.19 -15.31
CA ILE A 115 -0.44 -8.82 -15.43
C ILE A 115 1.10 -8.74 -15.46
N PHE A 116 1.77 -9.67 -14.78
CA PHE A 116 3.23 -9.68 -14.70
C PHE A 116 3.90 -10.06 -16.03
N ASN A 117 3.17 -10.72 -16.94
CA ASN A 117 3.66 -10.98 -18.30
C ASN A 117 3.83 -9.68 -19.11
N TYR A 118 3.09 -8.63 -18.72
CA TYR A 118 3.19 -7.31 -19.35
C TYR A 118 4.23 -6.42 -18.66
N LEU A 119 4.75 -6.82 -17.49
CA LEU A 119 5.73 -6.05 -16.76
C LEU A 119 7.09 -6.12 -17.46
N CYS A 120 7.59 -4.95 -17.88
CA CYS A 120 8.90 -4.79 -18.49
C CYS A 120 10.01 -5.30 -17.55
N ASP A 121 11.09 -5.87 -18.13
CA ASP A 121 12.28 -6.31 -17.36
C ASP A 121 12.99 -5.14 -16.67
N LYS A 122 12.74 -3.92 -17.13
CA LYS A 122 13.33 -2.67 -16.66
C LYS A 122 12.22 -1.74 -16.17
N ILE A 123 12.25 -1.42 -14.89
CA ILE A 123 11.31 -0.53 -14.21
C ILE A 123 12.08 0.76 -13.90
N GLU A 124 11.82 1.82 -14.65
CA GLU A 124 12.46 3.12 -14.45
C GLU A 124 11.61 3.98 -13.51
N ILE A 125 12.12 4.30 -12.32
CA ILE A 125 11.39 5.13 -11.37
C ILE A 125 11.29 6.54 -11.95
N GLN A 126 10.06 6.99 -12.24
CA GLN A 126 9.81 8.25 -12.95
C GLN A 126 9.61 9.44 -12.02
N ARG A 127 8.91 9.22 -10.89
CA ARG A 127 8.55 10.27 -9.94
C ARG A 127 8.34 9.71 -8.53
N LYS A 128 8.48 10.57 -7.53
CA LYS A 128 8.02 10.34 -6.15
C LYS A 128 6.87 11.30 -5.86
N GLU A 129 5.81 10.76 -5.31
CA GLU A 129 4.59 11.48 -5.00
C GLU A 129 4.26 11.38 -3.50
N PRO A 130 3.46 12.32 -2.97
CA PRO A 130 2.98 12.25 -1.60
C PRO A 130 2.13 11.00 -1.35
N ILE A 131 2.21 10.51 -0.11
CA ILE A 131 1.42 9.36 0.37
C ILE A 131 -0.09 9.57 0.18
N SER A 132 -0.57 10.81 0.20
CA SER A 132 -1.98 11.12 0.01
C SER A 132 -2.55 10.67 -1.35
N LEU A 133 -1.72 10.61 -2.40
CA LEU A 133 -2.14 10.15 -3.73
C LEU A 133 -2.31 8.63 -3.80
N PHE A 134 -1.57 7.87 -2.98
CA PHE A 134 -1.69 6.41 -2.90
C PHE A 134 -3.12 5.95 -2.55
N TYR A 135 -3.80 6.70 -1.67
CA TYR A 135 -5.16 6.34 -1.27
C TYR A 135 -6.20 6.52 -2.37
N ASN A 136 -5.92 7.39 -3.34
CA ASN A 136 -6.77 7.53 -4.53
C ASN A 136 -6.54 6.38 -5.51
N SER A 137 -5.32 5.82 -5.57
CA SER A 137 -5.02 4.64 -6.39
C SER A 137 -5.58 3.33 -5.83
N LEU A 138 -5.90 3.23 -4.53
CA LEU A 138 -6.57 2.05 -3.96
C LEU A 138 -7.97 1.75 -4.54
N LEU A 139 -8.52 2.63 -5.39
CA LEU A 139 -9.80 2.44 -6.10
C LEU A 139 -9.73 1.42 -7.25
N PHE A 140 -8.52 1.01 -7.66
CA PHE A 140 -8.30 0.02 -8.71
C PHE A 140 -7.71 -1.22 -8.06
N THR A 141 -8.35 -2.39 -8.20
CA THR A 141 -7.99 -3.68 -7.57
C THR A 141 -6.46 -3.94 -7.62
N PRO A 142 -5.68 -3.54 -6.60
CA PRO A 142 -4.23 -3.39 -6.76
C PRO A 142 -3.49 -4.71 -6.48
N ILE A 143 -2.60 -5.18 -7.35
CA ILE A 143 -1.89 -6.45 -7.08
C ILE A 143 -0.69 -6.18 -6.17
N PRO A 144 -0.64 -6.72 -4.95
CA PRO A 144 0.49 -6.50 -4.05
C PRO A 144 1.72 -7.23 -4.58
N PHE A 145 2.87 -6.58 -4.45
CA PHE A 145 4.15 -7.18 -4.77
C PHE A 145 5.22 -6.80 -3.76
N ILE A 146 6.26 -7.62 -3.71
CA ILE A 146 7.50 -7.36 -3.00
C ILE A 146 8.65 -7.53 -3.97
N PHE A 147 9.63 -6.65 -3.86
CA PHE A 147 10.86 -6.70 -4.62
C PHE A 147 12.03 -6.94 -3.65
N ILE A 148 12.70 -8.08 -3.80
CA ILE A 148 13.88 -8.45 -3.02
C ILE A 148 15.10 -8.23 -3.94
N PRO A 149 15.96 -7.24 -3.65
CA PRO A 149 17.13 -6.95 -4.47
C PRO A 149 18.22 -8.01 -4.28
N ASP A 150 18.90 -8.34 -5.38
CA ASP A 150 20.06 -9.25 -5.43
C ASP A 150 21.38 -8.48 -5.18
N CYS A 151 21.36 -7.54 -4.24
CA CYS A 151 22.53 -6.71 -3.90
C CYS A 151 22.73 -6.62 -2.39
N ASP A 152 23.94 -6.21 -1.99
CA ASP A 152 24.20 -5.93 -0.58
C ASP A 152 23.45 -4.67 -0.10
N LEU A 153 23.35 -4.54 1.23
CA LEU A 153 22.68 -3.42 1.89
C LEU A 153 23.35 -2.07 1.60
N SER A 154 24.67 -2.06 1.38
CA SER A 154 25.41 -0.83 1.12
C SER A 154 25.02 -0.23 -0.23
N PHE A 155 24.94 -1.07 -1.26
CA PHE A 155 24.52 -0.69 -2.60
C PHE A 155 23.03 -0.33 -2.64
N PHE A 156 22.18 -1.10 -1.95
CA PHE A 156 20.77 -0.75 -1.81
C PHE A 156 20.59 0.62 -1.15
N ARG A 157 21.35 0.92 -0.10
CA ARG A 157 21.34 2.23 0.56
C ARG A 157 21.74 3.35 -0.39
N GLU A 158 22.79 3.17 -1.20
CA GLU A 158 23.20 4.16 -2.21
C GLU A 158 22.06 4.42 -3.21
N PHE A 159 21.42 3.34 -3.70
CA PHE A 159 20.27 3.43 -4.59
C PHE A 159 19.12 4.23 -3.95
N MET A 160 18.75 3.95 -2.70
CA MET A 160 17.70 4.66 -1.98
C MET A 160 18.06 6.13 -1.72
N MET A 161 19.31 6.43 -1.36
CA MET A 161 19.77 7.81 -1.21
C MET A 161 19.62 8.60 -2.51
N LYS A 162 19.93 7.97 -3.65
CA LYS A 162 19.80 8.59 -4.96
C LYS A 162 18.35 8.84 -5.35
N ILE A 163 17.44 7.96 -4.93
CA ILE A 163 16.00 8.20 -5.03
C ILE A 163 15.59 9.44 -4.23
N HIS A 164 16.08 9.60 -2.99
CA HIS A 164 15.69 10.74 -2.14
C HIS A 164 16.42 12.06 -2.47
N GLU A 165 17.58 12.03 -3.14
CA GLU A 165 18.37 13.20 -3.55
C GLU A 165 17.80 13.95 -4.76
N GLU A 166 17.04 13.26 -5.62
CA GLU A 166 16.21 13.96 -6.59
C GLU A 166 15.24 14.87 -5.84
N ASN A 167 14.87 16.02 -6.42
CA ASN A 167 14.09 17.13 -5.82
C ASN A 167 12.69 16.77 -5.26
N TYR A 168 12.45 15.53 -4.85
CA TYR A 168 11.32 15.08 -4.08
C TYR A 168 11.43 15.62 -2.65
N LYS A 169 10.81 16.79 -2.45
CA LYS A 169 10.80 17.52 -1.17
C LYS A 169 10.26 16.73 0.02
N GLU A 170 9.60 15.60 -0.22
CA GLU A 170 9.01 14.76 0.81
C GLU A 170 9.92 13.57 1.14
N ARG A 171 10.29 13.43 2.42
CA ARG A 171 10.99 12.22 2.91
C ARG A 171 10.11 10.98 2.80
N ASN A 172 8.82 11.13 3.05
CA ASN A 172 7.84 10.05 3.05
C ASN A 172 6.95 10.18 1.81
N GLY A 173 7.14 9.31 0.83
CA GLY A 173 6.36 9.30 -0.39
C GLY A 173 6.34 7.91 -1.00
N VAL A 174 5.58 7.76 -2.07
CA VAL A 174 5.55 6.54 -2.86
C VAL A 174 6.17 6.82 -4.23
N PHE A 175 6.96 5.89 -4.73
CA PHE A 175 7.59 6.01 -6.03
C PHE A 175 6.67 5.43 -7.09
N PHE A 176 6.64 6.06 -8.25
CA PHE A 176 5.78 5.68 -9.35
C PHE A 176 6.61 5.27 -10.56
N TYR A 177 6.16 4.18 -11.17
CA TYR A 177 6.48 3.81 -12.54
C TYR A 177 5.18 3.70 -13.32
N GLU A 178 5.20 4.16 -14.56
CA GLU A 178 4.03 4.19 -15.42
C GLU A 178 4.47 3.92 -16.86
N ASP A 179 3.90 2.91 -17.49
CA ASP A 179 3.97 2.73 -18.94
C ASP A 179 2.56 2.75 -19.54
N ASN A 180 2.39 2.34 -20.81
CA ASN A 180 1.09 2.39 -21.48
C ASN A 180 0.10 1.30 -21.02
N GLN A 181 0.51 0.34 -20.18
CA GLN A 181 -0.29 -0.83 -19.80
C GLN A 181 -0.37 -1.02 -18.29
N ILE A 182 0.64 -0.60 -17.54
CA ILE A 182 0.80 -0.85 -16.13
C ILE A 182 1.30 0.39 -15.40
N SER A 183 0.76 0.63 -14.21
CA SER A 183 1.36 1.53 -13.22
C SER A 183 1.84 0.73 -12.01
N LEU A 184 3.02 1.05 -11.49
CA LEU A 184 3.56 0.50 -10.26
C LEU A 184 3.66 1.61 -9.23
N ILE A 185 3.17 1.32 -8.04
CA ILE A 185 3.46 2.10 -6.85
C ILE A 185 4.44 1.31 -6.01
N ILE A 186 5.59 1.90 -5.74
CA ILE A 186 6.70 1.28 -5.02
C ILE A 186 6.94 2.09 -3.76
N CYS A 187 7.09 1.41 -2.64
CA CYS A 187 7.21 2.00 -1.32
C CYS A 187 8.35 1.34 -0.54
N GLU A 188 8.94 2.11 0.37
CA GLU A 188 9.78 1.56 1.42
C GLU A 188 8.91 0.82 2.45
N PRO A 189 9.44 -0.18 3.17
CA PRO A 189 8.66 -0.95 4.15
C PRO A 189 8.03 -0.08 5.24
N PHE A 190 8.74 0.94 5.74
CA PHE A 190 8.19 1.86 6.73
C PHE A 190 7.04 2.72 6.19
N THR A 191 7.04 3.00 4.88
CA THR A 191 5.93 3.69 4.22
C THR A 191 4.67 2.81 4.26
N MET A 192 4.78 1.48 4.11
CA MET A 192 3.64 0.57 4.30
C MET A 192 3.10 0.59 5.72
N VAL A 193 3.97 0.71 6.73
CA VAL A 193 3.53 0.87 8.13
C VAL A 193 2.77 2.19 8.29
N SER A 194 3.24 3.29 7.69
CA SER A 194 2.53 4.57 7.71
C SER A 194 1.20 4.58 6.95
N LEU A 195 1.01 3.60 6.06
CA LEU A 195 -0.21 3.36 5.30
C LEU A 195 -1.17 2.38 5.99
N ASP A 196 -0.82 1.90 7.19
CA ASP A 196 -1.54 0.83 7.90
C ASP A 196 -1.64 -0.48 7.12
N LEU A 197 -0.61 -0.77 6.32
CA LEU A 197 -0.45 -1.98 5.51
C LEU A 197 0.69 -2.86 6.05
N ASP A 198 1.04 -2.73 7.33
CA ASP A 198 2.11 -3.49 8.00
C ASP A 198 1.89 -5.00 7.88
N TYR A 199 0.64 -5.45 7.84
CA TYR A 199 0.32 -6.87 7.70
C TYR A 199 0.88 -7.49 6.42
N MET A 200 1.03 -6.72 5.33
CA MET A 200 1.57 -7.22 4.06
C MET A 200 3.05 -7.56 4.14
N ILE A 201 3.77 -6.96 5.09
CA ILE A 201 5.21 -7.14 5.29
C ILE A 201 5.52 -7.88 6.59
N LYS A 202 4.48 -8.25 7.35
CA LYS A 202 4.58 -8.89 8.66
C LYS A 202 5.02 -10.36 8.49
N GLY A 203 6.33 -10.56 8.51
CA GLY A 203 7.00 -11.85 8.33
C GLY A 203 8.36 -11.63 7.67
N ILE A 204 8.36 -10.83 6.61
CA ILE A 204 9.55 -10.45 5.85
C ILE A 204 10.45 -9.53 6.67
N THR A 205 9.89 -8.57 7.39
CA THR A 205 10.66 -7.64 8.25
C THR A 205 11.44 -8.34 9.36
N PHE A 206 11.08 -9.59 9.71
CA PHE A 206 11.74 -10.37 10.75
C PHE A 206 12.57 -11.54 10.19
N ASP A 207 12.69 -11.65 8.87
CA ASP A 207 13.49 -12.69 8.22
C ASP A 207 14.97 -12.28 8.22
N GLU A 208 15.81 -13.07 8.88
CA GLU A 208 17.24 -12.80 8.99
C GLU A 208 17.98 -12.87 7.64
N ASN A 209 17.37 -13.49 6.62
CA ASN A 209 17.97 -13.60 5.29
C ASN A 209 17.58 -12.42 4.38
N ILE A 210 16.59 -11.61 4.76
CA ILE A 210 16.11 -10.48 3.96
C ILE A 210 16.58 -9.18 4.60
N ASN A 211 17.72 -8.69 4.12
CA ASN A 211 18.33 -7.46 4.64
C ASN A 211 17.66 -6.18 4.15
N CYS A 212 17.05 -6.22 2.96
CA CYS A 212 16.35 -5.08 2.38
C CYS A 212 15.32 -5.56 1.36
N PHE A 213 14.27 -4.76 1.16
CA PHE A 213 13.24 -4.99 0.15
C PHE A 213 12.46 -3.70 -0.14
N LEU A 214 11.81 -3.67 -1.29
CA LEU A 214 10.76 -2.71 -1.62
C LEU A 214 9.43 -3.46 -1.70
N CYS A 215 8.34 -2.74 -1.51
CA CYS A 215 7.00 -3.33 -1.55
C CYS A 215 6.03 -2.36 -2.19
N GLY A 216 4.91 -2.84 -2.70
CA GLY A 216 4.09 -1.98 -3.51
C GLY A 216 2.87 -2.65 -4.10
N PHE A 217 2.32 -1.97 -5.10
CA PHE A 217 1.12 -2.36 -5.81
C PHE A 217 1.27 -2.16 -7.31
N ILE A 218 0.65 -3.07 -8.06
CA ILE A 218 0.58 -3.03 -9.52
C ILE A 218 -0.85 -2.75 -9.94
N TYR A 219 -0.98 -1.89 -10.95
CA TYR A 219 -2.25 -1.44 -11.53
C TYR A 219 -2.23 -1.72 -13.02
N LYS A 220 -3.29 -2.34 -13.55
CA LYS A 220 -3.52 -2.34 -14.99
C LYS A 220 -4.16 -1.02 -15.38
N GLN A 221 -3.60 -0.34 -16.37
CA GLN A 221 -4.27 0.81 -16.98
C GLN A 221 -5.37 0.30 -17.93
N ASN A 222 -6.55 0.93 -17.85
CA ASN A 222 -7.68 0.63 -18.72
C ASN A 222 -7.60 1.43 -20.03
#